data_AF-A0A9P7E704-F1
#
_entry.id   AF-A0A9P7E704-F1
#
_cell.length_a   1.000
_cell.length_b   1.000
_cell.length_c   1.000
_cell.angle_alpha   90.00
_cell.angle_beta   90.00
_cell.angle_gamma   90.00
#
_symmetry.space_group_name_H-M   'P 1'
#
loop_
_entity.id
_entity.type
_entity.pdbx_description
1 polymer ?
#
loop_
_entity_poly.entity_id
_entity_poly.type
_entity_poly.pdbx_seq_one_letter_code
_entity_poly.pdbx_strand_id
1 'polypeptide(L)'
;MFPSLEFLYEIWVRKALSAAGHTVLIYDYLLTFDDEISYIWNAPWTVVKVLFLINRYGDLAGQTLIRLEEVGILTNNSQLFCQRFDIITTYFMILSSESIHILVLIRAWAIWGARRNTKNLLVGGYVSYVLILLGIASYGAHNDSSRLTPYSQF
;
A
#
# COMPACT_ATOMS: atom_id res chain seq x y z
N MET A 1 -5.70 31.27 9.02
CA MET A 1 -4.33 31.27 8.46
C MET A 1 -4.43 30.63 7.08
N PHE A 2 -4.17 31.37 6.00
CA PHE A 2 -4.25 30.82 4.65
C PHE A 2 -3.02 29.91 4.40
N PRO A 3 -3.18 28.73 3.78
CA PRO A 3 -2.05 27.87 3.43
C PRO A 3 -1.12 28.58 2.43
N SER A 4 0.18 28.29 2.49
CA SER A 4 1.14 28.79 1.50
C SER A 4 0.85 28.19 0.12
N LEU A 5 1.15 28.94 -0.94
CA LEU A 5 0.99 28.47 -2.31
C LEU A 5 1.79 27.20 -2.58
N GLU A 6 3.00 27.10 -2.00
CA GLU A 6 3.84 25.91 -2.07
C GLU A 6 3.14 24.68 -1.51
N PHE A 7 2.51 24.78 -0.34
CA PHE A 7 1.78 23.67 0.26
C PHE A 7 0.62 23.19 -0.61
N LEU A 8 -0.13 24.12 -1.22
CA LEU A 8 -1.21 23.77 -2.14
C LEU A 8 -0.69 23.08 -3.40
N TYR A 9 0.44 23.53 -3.94
CA TYR A 9 1.09 22.92 -5.09
C TYR A 9 1.52 21.48 -4.80
N GLU A 10 2.18 21.23 -3.66
CA GLU A 10 2.60 19.88 -3.24
C GLU A 10 1.42 18.92 -3.07
N ILE A 11 0.30 19.40 -2.49
CA ILE A 11 -0.93 18.61 -2.39
C ILE A 11 -1.46 18.26 -3.77
N TRP A 12 -1.52 19.24 -4.68
CA TRP A 12 -2.06 19.06 -6.01
C TRP A 12 -1.23 18.05 -6.82
N VAL A 13 0.09 18.18 -6.78
CA VAL A 13 1.02 17.25 -7.45
C VAL A 13 0.84 15.82 -6.93
N ARG A 14 0.80 15.64 -5.60
CA ARG A 14 0.58 14.32 -4.99
C ARG A 14 -0.76 13.71 -5.42
N LYS A 15 -1.84 14.50 -5.37
CA LYS A 15 -3.18 14.09 -5.79
C LYS A 15 -3.22 13.64 -7.25
N ALA A 16 -2.60 14.42 -8.13
CA ALA A 16 -2.54 14.16 -9.56
C ALA A 16 -1.74 12.88 -9.87
N LEU A 17 -0.55 12.73 -9.29
CA LEU A 17 0.31 11.55 -9.50
C LEU A 17 -0.37 10.27 -9.03
N SER A 18 -1.00 10.29 -7.86
CA SER A 18 -1.73 9.12 -7.37
C SER A 18 -2.99 8.84 -8.20
N ALA A 19 -3.59 9.84 -8.86
CA ALA A 19 -4.76 9.63 -9.74
C ALA A 19 -4.35 8.94 -11.03
N ALA A 20 -3.25 9.40 -11.61
CA ALA A 20 -2.65 8.80 -12.78
C ALA A 20 -2.22 7.35 -12.47
N GLY A 21 -1.53 7.13 -11.35
CA GLY A 21 -1.12 5.79 -10.90
C GLY A 21 -2.29 4.84 -10.71
N HIS A 22 -3.35 5.28 -10.03
CA HIS A 22 -4.56 4.47 -9.83
C HIS A 22 -5.29 4.17 -11.15
N THR A 23 -5.29 5.11 -12.10
CA THR A 23 -5.89 4.89 -13.42
C THR A 23 -5.10 3.85 -14.22
N VAL A 24 -3.77 3.92 -14.19
CA VAL A 24 -2.89 2.91 -14.80
C VAL A 24 -3.10 1.55 -14.15
N LEU A 25 -3.26 1.50 -12.83
CA LEU A 25 -3.58 0.26 -12.11
C LEU A 25 -4.89 -0.36 -12.61
N ILE A 26 -5.98 0.42 -12.66
CA ILE A 26 -7.27 -0.07 -13.19
C ILE A 26 -7.11 -0.56 -14.64
N TYR A 27 -6.37 0.17 -15.46
CA TYR A 27 -6.14 -0.20 -16.85
C TYR A 27 -5.39 -1.54 -16.98
N ASP A 28 -4.35 -1.77 -16.19
CA ASP A 28 -3.63 -3.05 -16.14
C ASP A 28 -4.54 -4.22 -15.72
N TYR A 29 -5.51 -3.94 -14.83
CA TYR A 29 -6.52 -4.92 -14.45
C TYR A 29 -7.44 -5.29 -15.61
N LEU A 30 -7.95 -4.29 -16.32
CA LEU A 30 -8.84 -4.55 -17.47
C LEU A 30 -8.13 -5.37 -18.54
N LEU A 31 -6.85 -5.08 -18.80
CA LEU A 31 -6.06 -5.83 -19.78
C LEU A 31 -5.83 -7.29 -19.41
N THR A 32 -5.61 -7.57 -18.12
CA THR A 32 -5.28 -8.92 -17.66
C THR A 32 -6.52 -9.73 -17.24
N PHE A 33 -7.69 -9.10 -17.15
CA PHE A 33 -8.92 -9.71 -16.67
C PHE A 33 -9.39 -10.91 -17.52
N ASP A 34 -9.29 -10.82 -18.84
CA ASP A 34 -9.70 -11.90 -19.75
C ASP A 34 -8.82 -13.15 -19.56
N ASP A 35 -7.51 -12.95 -19.38
CA ASP A 35 -6.57 -14.01 -19.06
C ASP A 35 -6.84 -14.58 -17.66
N GLU A 36 -7.13 -13.72 -16.68
CA GLU A 36 -7.47 -14.19 -15.33
C GLU A 36 -8.68 -15.11 -15.35
N ILE A 37 -9.77 -14.74 -16.04
CA ILE A 37 -10.97 -15.57 -16.14
C ILE A 37 -10.61 -16.93 -16.72
N SER A 38 -9.84 -16.92 -17.80
CA SER A 38 -9.46 -18.14 -18.53
C SER A 38 -8.59 -19.07 -17.68
N TYR A 39 -7.56 -18.53 -17.01
CA TYR A 39 -6.52 -19.33 -16.35
C TYR A 39 -6.68 -19.47 -14.84
N ILE A 40 -7.23 -18.46 -14.16
CA ILE A 40 -7.30 -18.43 -12.69
C ILE A 40 -8.69 -18.82 -12.23
N TRP A 41 -9.76 -18.24 -12.79
CA TRP A 41 -11.12 -18.49 -12.31
C TRP A 41 -11.57 -19.93 -12.55
N ASN A 42 -11.22 -20.49 -13.70
CA ASN A 42 -11.51 -21.89 -14.05
C ASN A 42 -10.62 -22.93 -13.36
N ALA A 43 -9.49 -22.51 -12.77
CA ALA A 43 -8.59 -23.41 -12.04
C ALA A 43 -9.19 -23.85 -10.68
N PRO A 44 -8.84 -25.04 -10.17
CA PRO A 44 -9.30 -25.51 -8.87
C PRO A 44 -8.91 -24.54 -7.75
N TRP A 45 -9.73 -24.47 -6.70
CA TRP A 45 -9.47 -23.63 -5.54
C TRP A 45 -8.22 -24.11 -4.81
N THR A 46 -7.15 -23.32 -4.92
CA THR A 46 -5.89 -23.53 -4.21
C THR A 46 -5.62 -22.35 -3.29
N VAL A 47 -4.85 -22.57 -2.23
CA VAL A 47 -4.42 -21.50 -1.31
C VAL A 47 -3.69 -20.39 -2.07
N VAL A 48 -2.89 -20.75 -3.08
CA VAL A 48 -2.17 -19.79 -3.94
C VAL A 48 -3.14 -18.91 -4.73
N LYS A 49 -4.19 -19.50 -5.33
CA LYS A 49 -5.25 -18.75 -6.04
C LYS A 49 -5.95 -17.76 -5.11
N VAL A 50 -6.31 -18.20 -3.89
CA VAL A 50 -6.97 -17.32 -2.91
C VAL A 50 -6.06 -16.16 -2.49
N LEU A 51 -4.81 -16.44 -2.14
CA LEU A 51 -3.84 -15.40 -1.76
C LEU A 51 -3.59 -14.40 -2.89
N PHE A 52 -3.47 -14.88 -4.12
CA PHE A 52 -3.30 -14.04 -5.30
C PHE A 52 -4.52 -13.10 -5.48
N LEU A 53 -5.74 -13.64 -5.45
CA LEU A 53 -6.95 -12.85 -5.62
C LEU A 53 -7.15 -11.85 -4.47
N ILE A 54 -6.88 -12.23 -3.22
CA ILE A 54 -6.96 -11.32 -2.07
C ILE A 54 -5.95 -10.19 -2.19
N ASN A 55 -4.68 -10.50 -2.51
CA ASN A 55 -3.66 -9.47 -2.66
C ASN A 55 -4.03 -8.50 -3.79
N ARG A 56 -4.43 -9.06 -4.94
CA ARG A 56 -4.79 -8.29 -6.12
C ARG A 56 -6.04 -7.42 -5.87
N TYR A 57 -7.20 -8.05 -5.71
CA TYR A 57 -8.46 -7.30 -5.56
C TYR A 57 -8.54 -6.53 -4.24
N GLY A 58 -7.87 -6.99 -3.19
CA GLY A 58 -7.75 -6.26 -1.93
C GLY A 58 -6.91 -5.00 -2.07
N ASP A 59 -5.79 -5.04 -2.81
CA ASP A 59 -5.00 -3.84 -3.11
C ASP A 59 -5.82 -2.82 -3.89
N LEU A 60 -6.49 -3.27 -4.96
CA LEU A 60 -7.35 -2.40 -5.77
C LEU A 60 -8.47 -1.76 -4.93
N ALA A 61 -9.16 -2.55 -4.10
CA ALA A 61 -10.24 -2.06 -3.26
C ALA A 61 -9.74 -1.05 -2.22
N GLY A 62 -8.66 -1.36 -1.50
CA GLY A 62 -8.12 -0.45 -0.48
C GLY A 62 -7.57 0.84 -1.09
N GLN A 63 -6.87 0.76 -2.22
CA GLN A 63 -6.46 1.97 -2.94
C GLN A 63 -7.68 2.80 -3.36
N THR A 64 -8.74 2.18 -3.89
CA THR A 64 -9.98 2.89 -4.23
C THR A 64 -10.58 3.62 -3.02
N LEU A 65 -10.64 2.96 -1.85
CA LEU A 65 -11.16 3.58 -0.62
C LEU A 65 -10.34 4.79 -0.17
N ILE A 66 -9.01 4.72 -0.26
CA ILE A 66 -8.11 5.85 0.04
C ILE A 66 -8.40 7.03 -0.90
N ARG A 67 -8.58 6.77 -2.19
CA ARG A 67 -8.90 7.82 -3.17
C ARG A 67 -10.28 8.43 -2.93
N LEU A 68 -11.26 7.63 -2.52
CA LEU A 68 -12.61 8.10 -2.15
C LEU A 68 -12.59 9.01 -0.92
N GLU A 69 -11.74 8.73 0.06
CA GLU A 69 -11.52 9.65 1.19
C GLU A 69 -10.87 10.96 0.71
N GLU A 70 -9.86 10.88 -0.14
CA GLU A 70 -9.08 12.05 -0.58
C GLU A 70 -9.87 13.06 -1.44
N VAL A 71 -10.93 12.59 -2.12
CA VAL A 71 -11.89 13.43 -2.85
C VAL A 71 -13.06 13.90 -1.97
N GLY A 72 -13.12 13.47 -0.71
CA GLY A 72 -14.10 13.90 0.29
C GLY A 72 -15.40 13.09 0.30
N ILE A 73 -15.46 11.92 -0.34
CA ILE A 73 -16.67 11.07 -0.33
C ILE A 73 -16.79 10.27 0.97
N LEU A 74 -15.67 9.71 1.46
CA LEU A 74 -15.64 8.89 2.69
C LEU A 74 -15.12 9.65 3.92
N THR A 75 -15.16 10.99 3.90
CA THR A 75 -14.59 11.81 4.97
C THR A 75 -15.51 11.90 6.19
N ASN A 76 -14.90 11.95 7.38
CA ASN A 76 -15.58 12.23 8.64
C ASN A 76 -14.73 13.22 9.44
N ASN A 77 -15.36 14.27 9.96
CA ASN A 77 -14.69 15.32 10.74
C ASN A 77 -14.21 14.85 12.13
N SER A 78 -14.49 13.61 12.51
CA SER A 78 -14.01 13.03 13.76
C SER A 78 -12.49 12.81 13.73
N GLN A 79 -11.80 13.39 14.70
CA GLN A 79 -10.36 13.23 14.90
C GLN A 79 -9.95 11.77 15.11
N LEU A 80 -10.79 10.97 15.78
CA LEU A 80 -10.56 9.55 16.00
C LEU A 80 -10.66 8.75 14.69
N PHE A 81 -11.58 9.14 13.80
CA PHE A 81 -11.70 8.52 12.48
C PHE A 81 -10.44 8.79 11.65
N CYS A 82 -10.00 10.05 11.60
CA CYS A 82 -8.79 10.44 10.85
C CYS A 82 -7.55 9.65 11.30
N GLN A 83 -7.31 9.53 12.61
CA GLN A 83 -6.17 8.77 13.15
C GLN A 83 -6.23 7.30 12.79
N ARG A 84 -7.38 6.65 12.99
CA ARG A 84 -7.54 5.22 12.70
C ARG A 84 -7.40 4.97 11.21
N PHE A 85 -8.01 5.81 10.40
CA PHE A 85 -7.94 5.71 8.95
C PHE A 85 -6.51 5.87 8.44
N ASP A 86 -5.77 6.85 8.96
CA ASP A 86 -4.37 7.10 8.60
C ASP A 86 -3.46 5.92 9.00
N ILE A 87 -3.60 5.40 10.22
CA ILE A 87 -2.85 4.23 10.68
C ILE A 87 -3.15 3.01 9.81
N ILE A 88 -4.43 2.70 9.59
CA ILE A 88 -4.86 1.55 8.77
C ILE A 88 -4.32 1.70 7.34
N THR A 89 -4.44 2.89 6.76
CA THR A 89 -3.97 3.19 5.41
C THR A 89 -2.45 3.06 5.28
N THR A 90 -1.70 3.53 6.28
CA THR A 90 -0.24 3.42 6.31
C THR A 90 0.21 1.96 6.28
N TYR A 91 -0.36 1.12 7.15
CA TYR A 91 -0.02 -0.32 7.16
C TYR A 91 -0.48 -1.04 5.89
N PHE A 92 -1.63 -0.66 5.34
CA PHE A 92 -2.11 -1.20 4.06
C PHE A 92 -1.14 -0.87 2.92
N MET A 93 -0.72 0.39 2.77
CA MET A 93 0.23 0.81 1.73
C MET A 93 1.57 0.08 1.85
N ILE A 94 2.07 -0.15 3.07
CA ILE A 94 3.29 -0.95 3.30
C ILE A 94 3.08 -2.38 2.78
N LEU A 95 1.99 -3.04 3.17
CA LEU A 95 1.71 -4.40 2.72
C LEU A 95 1.61 -4.50 1.20
N SER A 96 0.96 -3.52 0.57
CA SER A 96 0.83 -3.41 -0.88
C SER A 96 2.19 -3.25 -1.56
N SER A 97 3.06 -2.34 -1.08
CA SER A 97 4.41 -2.16 -1.66
C SER A 97 5.29 -3.39 -1.52
N GLU A 98 5.18 -4.11 -0.39
CA GLU A 98 5.99 -5.31 -0.13
C GLU A 98 5.71 -6.44 -1.12
N SER A 99 4.48 -6.56 -1.61
CA SER A 99 4.14 -7.56 -2.64
C SER A 99 4.98 -7.39 -3.91
N ILE A 100 5.22 -6.13 -4.32
CA ILE A 100 6.01 -5.79 -5.51
C ILE A 100 7.49 -6.04 -5.26
N HIS A 101 8.01 -5.65 -4.09
CA HIS A 101 9.41 -5.88 -3.74
C HIS A 101 9.76 -7.37 -3.74
N ILE A 102 8.88 -8.22 -3.20
CA ILE A 102 9.09 -9.68 -3.22
C ILE A 102 9.21 -10.19 -4.66
N LEU A 103 8.32 -9.76 -5.57
CA LEU A 103 8.37 -10.17 -6.97
C LEU A 103 9.67 -9.75 -7.65
N VAL A 104 10.11 -8.51 -7.43
CA VAL A 104 11.37 -7.99 -7.97
C VAL A 104 12.56 -8.78 -7.43
N LEU A 105 12.58 -9.10 -6.13
CA LEU A 105 13.66 -9.86 -5.51
C LEU A 105 13.73 -11.30 -6.02
N ILE A 106 12.59 -11.96 -6.23
CA ILE A 106 12.54 -13.30 -6.84
C ILE A 106 13.15 -13.28 -8.24
N ARG A 107 12.78 -12.29 -9.07
CA ARG A 107 13.33 -12.13 -10.42
C ARG A 107 14.83 -11.82 -10.39
N ALA A 108 15.26 -10.91 -9.53
CA ALA A 108 16.67 -10.57 -9.36
C ALA A 108 17.52 -11.78 -8.94
N TRP A 109 16.99 -12.59 -8.02
CA TRP A 109 17.64 -13.83 -7.58
C TRP A 109 17.76 -14.86 -8.71
N ALA A 110 16.72 -15.01 -9.54
CA ALA A 110 16.74 -15.90 -10.70
C ALA A 110 17.81 -15.48 -11.73
N ILE A 111 17.93 -14.18 -12.03
CA ILE A 111 18.94 -13.63 -12.96
C ILE A 111 20.37 -13.92 -12.48
N TRP A 112 20.60 -13.87 -11.17
CA TRP A 112 21.90 -14.16 -10.56
C TRP A 112 22.21 -15.67 -10.41
N GLY A 113 21.51 -16.52 -11.14
CA GLY A 113 21.75 -17.96 -11.19
C GLY A 113 21.33 -18.69 -9.92
N ALA A 114 20.33 -18.18 -9.20
CA ALA A 114 19.71 -18.81 -8.04
C ALA A 114 20.69 -19.26 -6.93
N ARG A 115 21.86 -18.60 -6.80
CA ARG A 115 22.90 -18.95 -5.82
C ARG A 115 22.41 -18.72 -4.39
N ARG A 116 22.77 -19.62 -3.47
CA ARG A 116 22.34 -19.59 -2.06
C ARG A 116 22.87 -18.35 -1.31
N ASN A 117 24.09 -17.91 -1.62
CA ASN A 117 24.66 -16.70 -1.02
C ASN A 117 23.91 -15.43 -1.44
N THR A 118 23.59 -15.31 -2.73
CA THR A 118 22.80 -14.19 -3.25
C THR A 118 21.40 -14.18 -2.63
N LYS A 119 20.76 -15.35 -2.47
CA LYS A 119 19.50 -15.47 -1.75
C LYS A 119 19.61 -14.92 -0.33
N ASN A 120 20.60 -15.37 0.44
CA ASN A 120 20.76 -14.95 1.83
C ASN A 120 21.02 -13.44 1.94
N LEU A 121 21.81 -12.86 1.03
CA LEU A 121 22.04 -11.42 0.97
C LEU A 121 20.75 -10.65 0.67
N LEU A 122 20.00 -11.06 -0.36
CA LEU A 122 18.75 -10.41 -0.76
C LEU A 122 17.69 -10.52 0.34
N VAL A 123 17.52 -11.70 0.94
CA VAL A 123 16.58 -11.91 2.04
C VAL A 123 17.00 -11.12 3.27
N GLY A 124 18.29 -11.09 3.62
CA GLY A 124 18.80 -10.31 4.74
C GLY A 124 18.54 -8.81 4.57
N GLY A 125 18.85 -8.27 3.39
CA GLY A 125 18.58 -6.86 3.06
C GLY A 125 17.09 -6.52 3.02
N TYR A 126 16.25 -7.44 2.52
CA TYR A 126 14.80 -7.26 2.52
C TYR A 126 14.21 -7.29 3.92
N VAL A 127 14.62 -8.23 4.77
CA VAL A 127 14.16 -8.31 6.15
C VAL A 127 14.57 -7.07 6.94
N SER A 128 15.80 -6.59 6.79
CA SER A 128 16.22 -5.35 7.46
C SER A 128 15.42 -4.14 6.99
N TYR A 129 15.15 -4.02 5.69
CA TYR A 129 14.29 -2.98 5.12
C TYR A 129 12.88 -3.00 5.72
N VAL A 130 12.22 -4.16 5.75
CA VAL A 130 10.87 -4.31 6.32
C VAL A 130 10.84 -3.95 7.80
N LEU A 131 11.83 -4.39 8.58
CA LEU A 131 11.91 -4.07 10.01
C LEU A 131 12.07 -2.55 10.25
N ILE A 132 12.88 -1.88 9.43
CA ILE A 132 13.05 -0.43 9.51
C ILE A 132 11.73 0.29 9.19
N LEU A 133 11.04 -0.12 8.11
CA LEU A 133 9.74 0.46 7.74
C LEU A 133 8.70 0.30 8.84
N LEU A 134 8.56 -0.91 9.39
CA LEU A 134 7.62 -1.18 10.49
C LEU A 134 7.96 -0.37 11.74
N GLY A 135 9.25 -0.21 12.05
CA GLY A 135 9.72 0.61 13.16
C GLY A 135 9.32 2.08 13.00
N ILE A 136 9.56 2.66 11.82
CA ILE A 136 9.19 4.06 11.51
C ILE A 136 7.67 4.26 11.60
N ALA A 137 6.89 3.38 10.96
CA ALA A 137 5.43 3.47 10.96
C ALA A 137 4.85 3.37 12.39
N SER A 138 5.35 2.42 13.18
CA SER A 138 4.88 2.23 14.56
C SER A 138 5.28 3.38 15.47
N TYR A 139 6.49 3.94 15.29
CA TYR A 139 6.94 5.14 16.00
C TYR A 139 6.06 6.35 15.68
N GLY A 140 5.75 6.58 14.40
CA GLY A 140 4.84 7.63 13.96
C GLY A 140 3.45 7.49 14.58
N ALA A 141 2.85 6.31 14.49
CA ALA A 141 1.53 6.02 15.05
C ALA A 141 1.47 6.23 16.57
N HIS A 142 2.52 5.83 17.30
CA HIS A 142 2.60 6.05 18.74
C HIS A 142 2.71 7.54 19.09
N ASN A 143 3.57 8.28 18.37
CA ASN A 143 3.74 9.71 18.59
C ASN A 143 2.45 10.49 18.31
N ASP A 144 1.73 10.17 17.24
CA ASP A 144 0.46 10.82 16.95
C ASP A 144 -0.59 10.50 18.01
N SER A 145 -0.73 9.23 18.42
CA SER A 145 -1.62 8.84 19.51
C SER A 145 -1.34 9.62 20.80
N SER A 146 -0.06 9.80 21.15
CA SER A 146 0.35 10.52 22.36
C SER A 146 0.08 12.03 22.33
N ARG A 147 0.02 12.65 21.14
CA ARG A 147 -0.31 14.08 20.98
C ARG A 147 -1.80 14.37 21.14
N LEU A 148 -2.63 13.33 21.03
CA LEU A 148 -4.07 13.44 20.89
C LEU A 148 -4.82 13.09 22.20
N THR A 149 -4.17 12.34 23.10
CA THR A 149 -4.65 12.09 24.47
C THR A 149 -4.98 13.34 25.31
N PRO A 150 -4.31 14.50 25.17
CA PRO A 150 -4.67 15.69 25.96
C PRO A 150 -5.98 16.34 25.50
N TYR A 151 -6.39 16.12 24.24
CA TYR A 151 -7.59 16.73 23.66
C TYR A 151 -8.87 15.93 23.90
N SER A 152 -8.76 14.63 24.19
CA SER A 152 -9.91 13.77 24.52
C SER A 152 -10.41 13.87 25.96
N GLN A 153 -9.76 14.67 26.80
CA GLN A 153 -10.15 14.88 28.21
C GLN A 153 -10.95 16.17 28.45
N PHE A 154 -11.31 16.89 27.38
CA PHE A 154 -12.14 18.10 27.42
C PHE A 154 -13.42 17.92 26.62
#